data_AF-A0A1J9RF04-F1
#
_entry.id   AF-A0A1J9RF04-F1
#
_cell.length_a   1.000
_cell.length_b   1.000
_cell.length_c   1.000
_cell.angle_alpha   90.00
_cell.angle_beta   90.00
_cell.angle_gamma   90.00
#
_symmetry.space_group_name_H-M   'P 1'
#
loop_
_entity.id
_entity.type
_entity.pdbx_description
1 polymer ?
#
loop_
_entity_poly.entity_id
_entity_poly.type
_entity_poly.pdbx_seq_one_letter_code
_entity_poly.pdbx_strand_id
1 'polypeptide(L)'
;MTEPKEIDCYRILKVSKGASLSDIKRAYRKRVLETHPDKNPGIESSIFVKVQSAWETLSDASKRYCFDCKYERIKQEWDKYEEACGRRKKSATGAGGQGTADKLFTEADVREILEKLRRAEAALKREEEAKRAREKRQEEEKKRREEERGKEEARKKEEERKRKEQFPKSRNAFDFSAMEDALDDLYDGWSGGSGRQHTARQPPNPPREEWNDNGSHCHHDRWWPYVYGAGSCDYCDRYCPIYLLGCPRCDALACVPCKIQVTGS
;
A
#
# COMPACT_ATOMS: atom_id res chain seq x y z
N MET A 1 10.24 41.79 6.77
CA MET A 1 8.94 42.05 7.41
C MET A 1 8.12 40.78 7.28
N THR A 2 7.74 40.17 8.39
CA THR A 2 7.11 38.83 8.42
C THR A 2 5.60 38.94 8.23
N GLU A 3 5.02 38.07 7.37
CA GLU A 3 3.56 37.88 7.28
C GLU A 3 3.01 37.57 8.70
N PRO A 4 1.87 38.15 9.10
CA PRO A 4 1.27 37.86 10.40
C PRO A 4 1.06 36.35 10.57
N LYS A 5 1.48 35.82 11.72
CA LYS A 5 1.39 34.38 12.03
C LYS A 5 -0.07 33.92 12.20
N GLU A 6 -0.93 34.81 12.69
CA GLU A 6 -2.34 34.54 12.93
C GLU A 6 -3.19 35.04 11.75
N ILE A 7 -4.07 34.16 11.25
CA ILE A 7 -4.91 34.39 10.08
C ILE A 7 -6.13 35.23 10.45
N ASP A 8 -6.39 36.33 9.74
CA ASP A 8 -7.62 37.11 9.92
C ASP A 8 -8.83 36.45 9.23
N CYS A 9 -9.58 35.68 10.02
CA CYS A 9 -10.74 34.93 9.56
C CYS A 9 -11.85 35.82 8.99
N TYR A 10 -12.09 37.01 9.55
CA TYR A 10 -13.13 37.93 9.09
C TYR A 10 -12.74 38.62 7.78
N ARG A 11 -11.47 39.01 7.64
CA ARG A 11 -10.93 39.64 6.41
C ARG A 11 -10.91 38.67 5.24
N ILE A 12 -10.54 37.40 5.48
CA ILE A 12 -10.54 36.36 4.44
C ILE A 12 -11.96 36.08 3.93
N LEU A 13 -12.91 35.91 4.84
CA LEU A 13 -14.30 35.65 4.48
C LEU A 13 -15.06 36.92 4.04
N LYS A 14 -14.44 38.11 4.12
CA LYS A 14 -15.06 39.42 3.80
C LYS A 14 -16.36 39.66 4.56
N VAL A 15 -16.37 39.34 5.85
CA VAL A 15 -17.54 39.51 6.73
C VAL A 15 -17.20 40.43 7.90
N SER A 16 -18.19 41.15 8.41
CA SER A 16 -18.05 41.96 9.62
C SER A 16 -18.04 41.07 10.87
N LYS A 17 -17.38 41.52 11.94
CA LYS A 17 -17.37 40.86 13.27
C LYS A 17 -18.78 40.58 13.81
N GLY A 18 -19.73 41.48 13.51
CA GLY A 18 -21.14 41.36 13.90
C GLY A 18 -22.00 40.47 12.99
N ALA A 19 -21.42 39.79 11.99
CA ALA A 19 -22.19 38.98 11.06
C ALA A 19 -22.86 37.78 11.77
N SER A 20 -24.10 37.50 11.37
CA SER A 20 -24.83 36.32 11.83
C SER A 20 -24.17 35.05 11.30
N LEU A 21 -24.36 33.91 11.97
CA LEU A 21 -23.85 32.63 11.46
C LEU A 21 -24.35 32.34 10.04
N SER A 22 -25.60 32.69 9.72
CA SER A 22 -26.17 32.59 8.37
C SER A 22 -25.38 33.38 7.32
N ASP A 23 -24.95 34.60 7.65
CA ASP A 23 -24.18 35.44 6.74
C ASP A 23 -22.77 34.88 6.54
N ILE A 24 -22.16 34.36 7.61
CA ILE A 24 -20.85 33.70 7.54
C ILE A 24 -20.94 32.44 6.67
N LYS A 25 -22.01 31.63 6.80
CA LYS A 25 -22.22 30.47 5.91
C LYS A 25 -22.36 30.89 4.45
N ARG A 26 -23.08 31.99 4.19
CA ARG A 26 -23.28 32.51 2.83
C ARG A 26 -21.96 33.01 2.23
N ALA A 27 -21.18 33.75 2.99
CA ALA A 27 -19.87 34.25 2.57
C ALA A 27 -18.86 33.11 2.33
N TYR A 28 -18.81 32.12 3.21
CA TYR A 28 -17.97 30.92 3.04
C TYR A 28 -18.30 30.19 1.74
N ARG A 29 -19.58 29.92 1.47
CA ARG A 29 -20.01 29.29 0.21
C ARG A 29 -19.55 30.09 -1.01
N LYS A 30 -19.69 31.41 -0.99
CA LYS A 30 -19.23 32.28 -2.08
C LYS A 30 -17.72 32.19 -2.26
N ARG A 31 -16.94 32.25 -1.18
CA ARG A 31 -15.47 32.19 -1.21
C ARG A 31 -14.93 30.86 -1.72
N VAL A 32 -15.49 29.75 -1.25
CA VAL A 32 -15.10 28.40 -1.71
C VAL A 32 -15.24 28.29 -3.23
N LEU A 33 -16.31 28.86 -3.80
CA LEU A 33 -16.53 28.83 -5.25
C LEU A 33 -15.55 29.71 -6.03
N GLU A 34 -15.20 30.87 -5.50
CA GLU A 34 -14.19 31.77 -6.08
C GLU A 34 -12.79 31.13 -6.10
N THR A 35 -12.46 30.34 -5.07
CA THR A 35 -11.11 29.82 -4.84
C THR A 35 -10.98 28.31 -5.10
N HIS A 36 -12.00 27.65 -5.67
CA HIS A 36 -11.94 26.20 -5.88
C HIS A 36 -10.92 25.85 -6.97
N PRO A 37 -9.94 24.95 -6.70
CA PRO A 37 -8.87 24.64 -7.64
C PRO A 37 -9.37 23.98 -8.95
N ASP A 38 -10.50 23.28 -8.90
CA ASP A 38 -11.15 22.66 -10.07
C ASP A 38 -11.72 23.67 -11.07
N LYS A 39 -12.24 24.81 -10.59
CA LYS A 39 -12.90 25.81 -11.45
C LYS A 39 -11.97 26.94 -11.87
N ASN A 40 -10.94 27.21 -11.07
CA ASN A 40 -9.92 28.21 -11.34
C ASN A 40 -8.52 27.58 -11.20
N PRO A 41 -8.03 26.86 -12.23
CA PRO A 41 -6.73 26.18 -12.20
C PRO A 41 -5.50 27.11 -12.13
N GLY A 42 -5.70 28.42 -11.99
CA GLY A 42 -4.64 29.42 -11.82
C GLY A 42 -4.63 30.12 -10.45
N ILE A 43 -5.49 29.71 -9.51
CA ILE A 43 -5.51 30.27 -8.16
C ILE A 43 -4.71 29.36 -7.22
N GLU A 44 -3.82 30.00 -6.45
CA GLU A 44 -3.05 29.37 -5.38
C GLU A 44 -3.94 28.57 -4.42
N SER A 45 -3.71 27.26 -4.31
CA SER A 45 -4.43 26.35 -3.40
C SER A 45 -4.33 26.77 -1.93
N SER A 46 -3.30 27.55 -1.58
CA SER A 46 -3.09 28.14 -0.26
C SER A 46 -4.24 29.06 0.17
N ILE A 47 -4.91 29.74 -0.77
CA ILE A 47 -6.04 30.63 -0.47
C ILE A 47 -7.26 29.81 -0.04
N PHE A 48 -7.51 28.67 -0.67
CA PHE A 48 -8.60 27.77 -0.31
C PHE A 48 -8.43 27.22 1.12
N VAL A 49 -7.20 26.81 1.48
CA VAL A 49 -6.87 26.34 2.83
C VAL A 49 -7.12 27.44 3.87
N LYS A 50 -6.72 28.68 3.58
CA LYS A 50 -6.99 29.85 4.43
C LYS A 50 -8.49 30.11 4.62
N VAL A 51 -9.29 29.97 3.56
CA VAL A 51 -10.77 30.12 3.61
C VAL A 51 -11.41 29.02 4.46
N GLN A 52 -10.95 27.78 4.34
CA GLN A 52 -11.45 26.65 5.11
C GLN A 52 -11.11 26.80 6.61
N SER A 53 -9.89 27.20 6.94
CA SER A 53 -9.46 27.47 8.32
C SER A 53 -10.27 28.61 8.97
N ALA A 54 -10.56 29.66 8.21
CA ALA A 54 -11.39 30.77 8.66
C ALA A 54 -12.83 30.31 8.99
N TRP A 55 -13.41 29.44 8.17
CA TRP A 55 -14.74 28.89 8.43
C TRP A 55 -14.76 27.98 9.66
N GLU A 56 -13.76 27.12 9.84
CA GLU A 56 -13.68 26.24 11.00
C GLU A 56 -13.65 27.03 12.32
N THR A 57 -12.95 28.17 12.32
CA THR A 57 -12.85 29.06 13.48
C THR A 57 -14.15 29.83 13.74
N LEU A 58 -14.82 30.35 12.69
CA LEU A 58 -16.02 31.17 12.84
C LEU A 58 -17.34 30.39 12.93
N SER A 59 -17.35 29.11 12.52
CA SER A 59 -18.55 28.26 12.54
C SER A 59 -18.90 27.73 13.92
N ASP A 60 -17.90 27.53 14.78
CA ASP A 60 -18.05 27.12 16.17
C ASP A 60 -18.09 28.35 17.09
N ALA A 61 -19.12 28.43 17.93
CA ALA A 61 -19.31 29.58 18.82
C ALA A 61 -18.19 29.75 19.86
N SER A 62 -17.63 28.65 20.37
CA SER A 62 -16.54 28.65 21.34
C SER A 62 -15.24 29.10 20.69
N LYS A 63 -14.94 28.58 19.49
CA LYS A 63 -13.75 29.00 18.71
C LYS A 63 -13.86 30.47 18.28
N ARG A 64 -15.05 30.90 17.86
CA ARG A 64 -15.32 32.30 17.49
C ARG A 64 -15.10 33.24 18.67
N TYR A 65 -15.57 32.89 19.85
CA TYR A 65 -15.35 33.71 21.05
C TYR A 65 -13.86 33.88 21.37
N CYS A 66 -13.10 32.78 21.38
CA CYS A 66 -11.65 32.83 21.58
C CYS A 66 -10.93 33.67 20.52
N PHE A 67 -11.40 33.61 19.27
CA PHE A 67 -10.87 34.41 18.18
C PHE A 67 -11.22 35.90 18.33
N ASP A 68 -12.47 36.22 18.71
CA ASP A 68 -12.95 37.58 18.92
C ASP A 68 -12.17 38.31 20.03
N CYS A 69 -11.72 37.60 21.07
CA CYS A 69 -10.85 38.15 22.11
C CYS A 69 -9.48 38.58 21.58
N LYS A 70 -8.95 37.89 20.57
CA LYS A 70 -7.65 38.19 19.95
C LYS A 70 -7.77 39.09 18.71
N TYR A 71 -8.98 39.24 18.19
CA TYR A 71 -9.24 39.86 16.89
C TYR A 71 -8.68 41.28 16.76
N GLU A 72 -8.80 42.13 17.78
CA GLU A 72 -8.28 43.51 17.71
C GLU A 72 -6.75 43.54 17.54
N ARG A 73 -6.03 42.64 18.23
CA ARG A 73 -4.57 42.51 18.08
C ARG A 73 -4.21 42.03 16.68
N ILE A 74 -4.87 40.98 16.21
CA ILE A 74 -4.67 40.41 14.87
C ILE A 74 -4.94 41.48 13.81
N LYS A 75 -6.05 42.19 13.91
CA LYS A 75 -6.43 43.26 12.99
C LYS A 75 -5.37 44.36 12.91
N GLN A 76 -4.86 44.82 14.05
CA GLN A 76 -3.78 45.82 14.09
C GLN A 76 -2.49 45.31 13.44
N GLU A 77 -2.12 44.04 13.63
CA GLU A 77 -0.96 43.43 12.98
C GLU A 77 -1.14 43.36 11.46
N TRP A 78 -2.33 42.98 11.00
CA TRP A 78 -2.67 42.93 9.57
C TRP A 78 -2.71 44.32 8.93
N ASP A 79 -3.25 45.32 9.62
CA ASP A 79 -3.30 46.70 9.13
C ASP A 79 -1.88 47.29 8.99
N LYS A 80 -1.01 47.06 9.99
CA LYS A 80 0.42 47.40 9.91
C LYS A 80 1.13 46.67 8.78
N TYR A 81 0.82 45.39 8.56
CA TYR A 81 1.38 44.61 7.46
C TYR A 81 0.97 45.18 6.09
N GLU A 82 -0.28 45.58 5.91
CA GLU A 82 -0.74 46.22 4.67
C GLU A 82 -0.11 47.59 4.43
N GLU A 83 0.02 48.40 5.48
CA GLU A 83 0.73 49.69 5.42
C GLU A 83 2.19 49.50 5.05
N ALA A 84 2.86 48.49 5.62
CA ALA A 84 4.25 48.14 5.32
C ALA A 84 4.43 47.51 3.93
N CYS A 85 3.46 46.74 3.44
CA CYS A 85 3.50 46.12 2.10
C CYS A 85 3.04 47.07 0.97
N GLY A 86 2.53 48.26 1.28
CA GLY A 86 2.68 49.46 0.45
C GLY A 86 2.33 49.34 -1.04
N ARG A 87 1.34 48.54 -1.44
CA ARG A 87 0.77 48.63 -2.80
C ARG A 87 -0.36 49.65 -2.78
N ARG A 88 -0.05 50.88 -3.22
CA ARG A 88 -0.94 52.04 -3.47
C ARG A 88 -2.44 51.72 -3.37
N LYS A 89 -3.11 52.17 -2.31
CA LYS A 89 -4.54 52.52 -2.43
C LYS A 89 -4.62 53.73 -3.36
N LYS A 90 -5.11 53.55 -4.59
CA LYS A 90 -5.68 54.67 -5.34
C LYS A 90 -6.85 55.20 -4.51
N SER A 91 -6.70 56.42 -4.03
CA SER A 91 -7.77 57.24 -3.48
C SER A 91 -8.91 57.34 -4.49
N ALA A 92 -10.11 57.01 -4.04
CA ALA A 92 -11.33 57.15 -4.80
C ALA A 92 -11.69 58.64 -4.91
N THR A 93 -11.23 59.27 -5.99
CA THR A 93 -11.77 60.52 -6.53
C THR A 93 -11.59 60.52 -8.05
N GLY A 94 -12.70 60.41 -8.79
CA GLY A 94 -12.81 60.85 -10.20
C GLY A 94 -12.53 59.83 -11.32
N ALA A 95 -13.61 59.45 -12.02
CA ALA A 95 -13.72 59.25 -13.47
C ALA A 95 -12.91 58.13 -14.20
N GLY A 96 -13.66 57.13 -14.68
CA GLY A 96 -13.52 56.57 -16.03
C GLY A 96 -12.56 55.38 -16.24
N GLY A 97 -13.11 54.20 -16.54
CA GLY A 97 -12.36 53.15 -17.26
C GLY A 97 -12.60 51.71 -16.83
N GLN A 98 -13.62 51.06 -17.43
CA GLN A 98 -13.77 49.62 -17.71
C GLN A 98 -13.54 48.63 -16.56
N GLY A 99 -14.62 48.34 -15.83
CA GLY A 99 -14.70 47.21 -14.93
C GLY A 99 -14.66 45.88 -15.69
N THR A 100 -13.68 45.04 -15.38
CA THR A 100 -13.87 43.59 -15.46
C THR A 100 -14.94 43.25 -14.45
N ALA A 101 -16.13 42.92 -14.95
CA ALA A 101 -17.31 42.59 -14.18
C ALA A 101 -16.97 41.72 -12.96
N ASP A 102 -17.06 42.32 -11.79
CA ASP A 102 -17.19 41.62 -10.51
C ASP A 102 -18.42 40.72 -10.68
N LYS A 103 -18.22 39.47 -11.09
CA LYS A 103 -19.30 38.48 -11.24
C LYS A 103 -19.81 38.19 -9.84
N LEU A 104 -20.69 39.05 -9.36
CA LEU A 104 -21.56 38.81 -8.23
C LEU A 104 -22.38 37.59 -8.61
N PHE A 105 -21.91 36.39 -8.26
CA PHE A 105 -22.70 35.15 -8.37
C PHE A 105 -24.07 35.44 -7.79
N THR A 106 -25.10 35.36 -8.64
CA THR A 106 -26.48 35.59 -8.23
C THR A 106 -26.89 34.46 -7.28
N GLU A 107 -27.91 34.69 -6.45
CA GLU A 107 -28.41 33.62 -5.57
C GLU A 107 -28.85 32.38 -6.35
N ALA A 108 -29.25 32.54 -7.62
CA ALA A 108 -29.56 31.44 -8.53
C ALA A 108 -28.32 30.63 -8.91
N ASP A 109 -27.19 31.27 -9.22
CA ASP A 109 -25.93 30.58 -9.56
C ASP A 109 -25.43 29.76 -8.36
N VAL A 110 -25.54 30.31 -7.15
CA VAL A 110 -25.17 29.60 -5.92
C VAL A 110 -26.08 28.40 -5.68
N ARG A 111 -27.40 28.53 -5.94
CA ARG A 111 -28.35 27.40 -5.83
C ARG A 111 -28.05 26.30 -6.85
N GLU A 112 -27.77 26.67 -8.10
CA GLU A 112 -27.43 25.72 -9.16
C GLU A 112 -26.14 24.97 -8.84
N ILE A 113 -25.13 25.67 -8.33
CA ILE A 113 -23.86 25.03 -7.95
C ILE A 113 -24.07 24.07 -6.77
N LEU A 114 -24.85 24.46 -5.75
CA LEU A 114 -25.18 23.58 -4.63
C LEU A 114 -25.98 22.35 -5.08
N GLU A 115 -26.88 22.51 -6.05
CA GLU A 115 -27.65 21.39 -6.60
C GLU A 115 -26.76 20.44 -7.41
N LYS A 116 -25.82 20.97 -8.21
CA LYS A 116 -24.81 20.16 -8.91
C LYS A 116 -23.95 19.36 -7.93
N LEU A 117 -23.54 19.97 -6.81
CA LEU A 117 -22.79 19.28 -5.76
C LEU A 117 -23.61 18.15 -5.12
N ARG A 118 -24.88 18.41 -4.75
CA ARG A 118 -25.77 17.36 -4.21
C ARG A 118 -25.98 16.20 -5.19
N ARG A 119 -26.10 16.50 -6.49
CA ARG A 119 -26.22 15.47 -7.55
C ARG A 119 -24.93 14.65 -7.68
N ALA A 120 -23.76 15.30 -7.59
CA ALA A 120 -22.46 14.62 -7.62
C ALA A 120 -22.26 13.73 -6.38
N GLU A 121 -22.55 14.24 -5.18
CA GLU A 121 -22.49 13.47 -3.93
C GLU A 121 -23.46 12.27 -3.97
N ALA A 122 -24.68 12.45 -4.48
CA ALA A 122 -25.63 11.35 -4.66
C ALA A 122 -25.15 10.32 -5.71
N ALA A 123 -24.45 10.75 -6.75
CA ALA A 123 -23.86 9.84 -7.75
C ALA A 123 -22.73 9.02 -7.14
N LEU A 124 -21.83 9.64 -6.37
CA LEU A 124 -20.76 8.95 -5.65
C LEU A 124 -21.32 7.93 -4.65
N LYS A 125 -22.36 8.32 -3.89
CA LYS A 125 -23.03 7.40 -2.96
C LYS A 125 -23.65 6.20 -3.68
N ARG A 126 -24.28 6.42 -4.84
CA ARG A 126 -24.82 5.33 -5.68
C ARG A 126 -23.73 4.43 -6.24
N GLU A 127 -22.60 4.98 -6.62
CA GLU A 127 -21.44 4.21 -7.09
C GLU A 127 -20.85 3.36 -5.97
N GLU A 128 -20.72 3.92 -4.77
CA GLU A 128 -20.26 3.21 -3.58
C GLU A 128 -21.24 2.10 -3.16
N GLU A 129 -22.55 2.38 -3.16
CA GLU A 129 -23.60 1.39 -2.92
C GLU A 129 -23.59 0.29 -3.99
N ALA A 130 -23.38 0.63 -5.27
CA ALA A 130 -23.24 -0.33 -6.35
C ALA A 130 -21.97 -1.20 -6.19
N LYS A 131 -20.86 -0.61 -5.74
CA LYS A 131 -19.63 -1.35 -5.44
C LYS A 131 -19.85 -2.32 -4.28
N ARG A 132 -20.43 -1.86 -3.17
CA ARG A 132 -20.80 -2.70 -2.01
C ARG A 132 -21.76 -3.83 -2.41
N ALA A 133 -22.72 -3.55 -3.29
CA ALA A 133 -23.62 -4.57 -3.82
C ALA A 133 -22.90 -5.60 -4.70
N ARG A 134 -21.93 -5.18 -5.52
CA ARG A 134 -21.08 -6.10 -6.31
C ARG A 134 -20.20 -6.97 -5.43
N GLU A 135 -19.57 -6.39 -4.40
CA GLU A 135 -18.75 -7.11 -3.43
C GLU A 135 -19.58 -8.15 -2.67
N LYS A 136 -20.78 -7.78 -2.19
CA LYS A 136 -21.70 -8.72 -1.53
C LYS A 136 -22.09 -9.89 -2.44
N ARG A 137 -22.38 -9.64 -3.71
CA ARG A 137 -22.68 -10.71 -4.70
C ARG A 137 -21.48 -11.64 -4.90
N GLN A 138 -20.26 -11.08 -4.99
CA GLN A 138 -19.04 -11.88 -5.10
C GLN A 138 -18.79 -12.73 -3.86
N GLU A 139 -19.06 -12.19 -2.67
CA GLU A 139 -18.93 -12.91 -1.41
C GLU A 139 -19.95 -14.04 -1.28
N GLU A 140 -21.22 -13.78 -1.61
CA GLU A 140 -22.28 -14.80 -1.67
C GLU A 140 -21.95 -15.91 -2.69
N GLU A 141 -21.41 -15.55 -3.86
CA GLU A 141 -20.97 -16.52 -4.86
C GLU A 141 -19.78 -17.37 -4.36
N LYS A 142 -18.79 -16.74 -3.72
CA LYS A 142 -17.66 -17.47 -3.12
C LYS A 142 -18.14 -18.43 -2.05
N LYS A 143 -19.04 -17.99 -1.17
CA LYS A 143 -19.63 -18.84 -0.12
C LYS A 143 -20.38 -20.03 -0.73
N ARG A 144 -21.18 -19.81 -1.79
CA ARG A 144 -21.84 -20.92 -2.51
C ARG A 144 -20.83 -21.91 -3.10
N ARG A 145 -19.75 -21.42 -3.72
CA ARG A 145 -18.69 -22.28 -4.26
C ARG A 145 -17.96 -23.07 -3.17
N GLU A 146 -17.72 -22.47 -2.01
CA GLU A 146 -17.12 -23.15 -0.86
C GLU A 146 -18.05 -24.20 -0.25
N GLU A 147 -19.35 -23.93 -0.13
CA GLU A 147 -20.34 -24.90 0.31
C GLU A 147 -20.45 -26.08 -0.67
N GLU A 148 -20.41 -25.82 -1.98
CA GLU A 148 -20.39 -26.87 -3.02
C GLU A 148 -19.12 -27.72 -2.92
N ARG A 149 -17.94 -27.09 -2.75
CA ARG A 149 -16.68 -27.81 -2.49
C ARG A 149 -16.74 -28.65 -1.22
N GLY A 150 -17.29 -28.12 -0.13
CA GLY A 150 -17.45 -28.84 1.12
C GLY A 150 -18.36 -30.06 0.98
N LYS A 151 -19.47 -29.93 0.24
CA LYS A 151 -20.37 -31.05 -0.08
C LYS A 151 -19.69 -32.11 -0.95
N GLU A 152 -18.91 -31.69 -1.95
CA GLU A 152 -18.16 -32.62 -2.81
C GLU A 152 -17.07 -33.37 -2.04
N GLU A 153 -16.32 -32.68 -1.18
CA GLU A 153 -15.32 -33.29 -0.30
C GLU A 153 -15.97 -34.26 0.70
N ALA A 154 -17.14 -33.92 1.26
CA ALA A 154 -17.91 -34.83 2.11
C ALA A 154 -18.36 -36.08 1.35
N ARG A 155 -18.88 -35.92 0.11
CA ARG A 155 -19.26 -37.04 -0.76
C ARG A 155 -18.08 -37.96 -1.06
N LYS A 156 -16.91 -37.39 -1.40
CA LYS A 156 -15.67 -38.14 -1.63
C LYS A 156 -15.22 -38.90 -0.38
N LYS A 157 -15.27 -38.28 0.81
CA LYS A 157 -14.93 -38.95 2.08
C LYS A 157 -15.90 -40.08 2.41
N GLU A 158 -17.19 -39.91 2.14
CA GLU A 158 -18.19 -40.96 2.35
C GLU A 158 -17.98 -42.14 1.38
N GLU A 159 -17.71 -41.86 0.11
CA GLU A 159 -17.38 -42.87 -0.90
C GLU A 159 -16.08 -43.62 -0.53
N GLU A 160 -15.07 -42.90 -0.04
CA GLU A 160 -13.84 -43.50 0.47
C GLU A 160 -14.09 -44.38 1.71
N ARG A 161 -14.96 -43.95 2.63
CA ARG A 161 -15.38 -44.74 3.80
C ARG A 161 -16.08 -46.03 3.35
N LYS A 162 -17.04 -45.93 2.42
CA LYS A 162 -17.75 -47.09 1.84
C LYS A 162 -16.77 -48.03 1.12
N ARG A 163 -15.80 -47.50 0.38
CA ARG A 163 -14.75 -48.30 -0.28
C ARG A 163 -13.85 -49.05 0.72
N LYS A 164 -13.51 -48.41 1.85
CA LYS A 164 -12.76 -49.05 2.95
C LYS A 164 -13.59 -50.09 3.71
N GLU A 165 -14.91 -49.91 3.80
CA GLU A 165 -15.84 -50.90 4.37
C GLU A 165 -16.07 -52.08 3.41
N GLN A 166 -16.13 -51.84 2.10
CA GLN A 166 -16.39 -52.86 1.07
C GLN A 166 -15.18 -53.77 0.78
N PHE A 167 -13.96 -53.27 1.00
CA PHE A 167 -12.77 -54.10 1.17
C PHE A 167 -12.47 -54.22 2.67
N PRO A 168 -13.14 -55.14 3.41
CA PRO A 168 -12.64 -55.48 4.73
C PRO A 168 -11.18 -55.91 4.56
N LYS A 169 -10.32 -55.58 5.52
CA LYS A 169 -8.97 -56.13 5.59
C LYS A 169 -9.07 -57.66 5.79
N SER A 170 -9.45 -58.41 4.76
CA SER A 170 -9.19 -59.83 4.64
C SER A 170 -7.80 -59.98 4.02
N ARG A 171 -6.81 -59.57 4.80
CA ARG A 171 -5.59 -60.35 4.86
C ARG A 171 -5.49 -60.69 6.33
N ASN A 172 -5.46 -61.99 6.58
CA ASN A 172 -4.87 -62.62 7.74
C ASN A 172 -3.98 -61.64 8.50
N ALA A 173 -4.09 -61.64 9.82
CA ALA A 173 -2.95 -61.37 10.66
C ALA A 173 -1.76 -62.15 10.06
N PHE A 174 -0.95 -61.48 9.24
CA PHE A 174 0.42 -61.89 9.06
C PHE A 174 1.04 -61.35 10.33
N ASP A 175 1.03 -62.23 11.32
CA ASP A 175 1.55 -61.99 12.65
C ASP A 175 3.02 -61.60 12.49
N PHE A 176 3.30 -60.30 12.59
CA PHE A 176 4.66 -59.78 12.46
C PHE A 176 5.56 -60.26 13.61
N SER A 177 4.97 -60.76 14.71
CA SER A 177 5.68 -61.39 15.82
C SER A 177 6.38 -62.69 15.39
N ALA A 178 5.78 -63.46 14.48
CA ALA A 178 6.38 -64.70 13.97
C ALA A 178 7.50 -64.45 12.93
N MET A 179 7.65 -63.22 12.45
CA MET A 179 8.75 -62.83 11.56
C MET A 179 9.93 -62.21 12.34
N GLU A 180 9.69 -61.67 13.53
CA GLU A 180 10.73 -61.16 14.45
C GLU A 180 11.49 -62.32 15.11
N ASP A 181 10.79 -63.39 15.54
CA ASP A 181 11.42 -64.62 16.08
C ASP A 181 12.26 -65.40 15.03
N ALA A 182 11.92 -65.28 13.74
CA ALA A 182 12.68 -65.91 12.65
C ALA A 182 13.88 -65.08 12.17
N LEU A 183 13.96 -63.80 12.56
CA LEU A 183 15.04 -62.89 12.21
C LEU A 183 16.14 -62.82 13.28
N ASP A 184 15.83 -63.15 14.54
CA ASP A 184 16.83 -63.29 15.63
C ASP A 184 17.71 -64.55 15.46
N ASP A 185 17.18 -65.66 14.96
CA ASP A 185 17.96 -66.89 14.67
C ASP A 185 18.96 -66.74 13.50
N LEU A 186 18.81 -65.68 12.69
CA LEU A 186 19.73 -65.33 11.60
C LEU A 186 20.70 -64.20 11.97
N TYR A 187 20.53 -63.53 13.12
CA TYR A 187 21.33 -62.39 13.55
C TYR A 187 22.38 -62.69 14.64
N ASP A 188 22.51 -63.93 15.11
CA ASP A 188 23.62 -64.35 15.97
C ASP A 188 24.83 -64.94 15.20
N GLY A 189 24.84 -64.83 13.87
CA GLY A 189 25.91 -65.39 13.01
C GLY A 189 26.98 -64.42 12.52
N TRP A 190 26.83 -63.10 12.71
CA TRP A 190 27.70 -62.09 12.07
C TRP A 190 28.27 -61.04 13.03
N SER A 191 28.50 -61.43 14.28
CA SER A 191 29.37 -60.71 15.21
C SER A 191 30.84 -61.05 14.92
N GLY A 192 31.41 -60.39 13.90
CA GLY A 192 32.84 -60.51 13.59
C GLY A 192 33.36 -59.50 12.57
N GLY A 193 33.57 -58.24 12.98
CA GLY A 193 34.57 -57.40 12.30
C GLY A 193 34.22 -55.91 12.10
N SER A 194 34.70 -55.10 13.04
CA SER A 194 35.19 -53.71 12.88
C SER A 194 34.37 -52.67 12.11
N GLY A 195 33.62 -51.88 12.89
CA GLY A 195 33.74 -50.42 12.96
C GLY A 195 33.71 -49.62 11.65
N ARG A 196 32.56 -48.99 11.35
CA ARG A 196 32.51 -47.72 10.62
C ARG A 196 31.42 -46.83 11.19
N GLN A 197 31.85 -45.63 11.58
CA GLN A 197 31.04 -44.53 12.08
C GLN A 197 29.95 -44.18 11.07
N HIS A 198 28.74 -43.92 11.56
CA HIS A 198 27.62 -43.42 10.77
C HIS A 198 27.91 -41.96 10.38
N THR A 199 28.58 -41.72 9.26
CA THR A 199 28.52 -40.42 8.60
C THR A 199 27.26 -40.37 7.76
N ALA A 200 26.48 -39.30 7.92
CA ALA A 200 25.29 -39.02 7.13
C ALA A 200 25.65 -39.13 5.64
N ARG A 201 25.07 -40.12 4.95
CA ARG A 201 25.27 -40.28 3.51
C ARG A 201 24.65 -39.07 2.81
N GLN A 202 25.50 -38.19 2.31
CA GLN A 202 25.10 -37.19 1.32
C GLN A 202 24.57 -37.92 0.07
N PRO A 203 23.55 -37.38 -0.62
CA PRO A 203 23.14 -37.92 -1.91
C PRO A 203 24.35 -37.87 -2.87
N PRO A 204 24.56 -38.91 -3.70
CA PRO A 204 25.69 -38.94 -4.61
C PRO A 204 25.60 -37.75 -5.56
N ASN A 205 26.69 -36.98 -5.67
CA ASN A 205 26.84 -36.02 -6.76
C ASN A 205 26.67 -36.77 -8.10
N PRO A 206 25.96 -36.18 -9.08
CA PRO A 206 25.83 -36.79 -10.39
C PRO A 206 27.22 -37.03 -11.01
N PRO A 207 27.36 -38.04 -11.88
CA PRO A 207 28.64 -38.39 -12.47
C PRO A 207 29.28 -37.18 -13.14
N ARG A 208 30.55 -36.93 -12.83
CA ARG A 208 31.35 -35.92 -13.53
C ARG A 208 31.57 -36.45 -14.94
N GLU A 209 30.75 -36.03 -15.90
CA GLU A 209 31.03 -36.27 -17.30
C GLU A 209 32.42 -35.69 -17.63
N GLU A 210 33.30 -36.53 -18.16
CA GLU A 210 34.63 -36.16 -18.60
C GLU A 210 34.51 -35.34 -19.89
N TRP A 211 34.23 -34.04 -19.75
CA TRP A 211 34.30 -33.10 -20.86
C TRP A 211 35.73 -32.59 -20.99
N ASN A 212 36.43 -33.19 -21.95
CA ASN A 212 37.73 -32.78 -22.41
C ASN A 212 37.55 -31.53 -23.28
N ASP A 213 38.00 -30.35 -22.82
CA ASP A 213 38.21 -29.21 -23.72
C ASP A 213 39.20 -28.19 -23.14
N ASN A 214 40.23 -27.96 -23.96
CA ASN A 214 41.45 -27.21 -23.71
C ASN A 214 41.19 -25.71 -23.48
N GLY A 215 41.87 -25.13 -22.48
CA GLY A 215 42.44 -23.77 -22.54
C GLY A 215 41.49 -22.55 -22.60
N SER A 216 41.30 -21.95 -21.42
CA SER A 216 41.31 -20.49 -21.18
C SER A 216 40.01 -19.67 -21.11
N HIS A 217 38.83 -20.21 -21.42
CA HIS A 217 37.58 -19.51 -21.08
C HIS A 217 36.56 -20.44 -20.43
N CYS A 218 36.30 -20.21 -19.14
CA CYS A 218 35.17 -20.83 -18.45
C CYS A 218 33.90 -20.05 -18.82
N HIS A 219 33.05 -20.65 -19.66
CA HIS A 219 31.71 -20.15 -19.94
C HIS A 219 30.82 -20.42 -18.73
N HIS A 220 30.36 -19.37 -18.06
CA HIS A 220 29.60 -19.47 -16.81
C HIS A 220 28.12 -19.83 -17.03
N ASP A 221 27.69 -20.17 -18.25
CA ASP A 221 26.29 -20.29 -18.71
C ASP A 221 25.52 -21.52 -18.20
N ARG A 222 26.07 -22.27 -17.24
CA ARG A 222 25.49 -23.54 -16.75
C ARG A 222 24.91 -23.41 -15.35
N TRP A 223 24.30 -24.49 -14.87
CA TRP A 223 23.83 -24.62 -13.49
C TRP A 223 25.01 -24.68 -12.52
N TRP A 224 24.94 -23.92 -11.43
CA TRP A 224 25.96 -23.87 -10.37
C TRP A 224 25.39 -24.51 -9.10
N PRO A 225 26.06 -25.51 -8.48
CA PRO A 225 25.63 -26.06 -7.20
C PRO A 225 25.73 -25.04 -6.06
N TYR A 226 24.90 -25.23 -5.03
CA TYR A 226 24.98 -24.48 -3.79
C TYR A 226 26.14 -24.97 -2.92
N VAL A 227 27.03 -24.06 -2.57
CA VAL A 227 28.09 -24.27 -1.58
C VAL A 227 27.61 -23.62 -0.28
N TYR A 228 27.27 -24.45 0.70
CA TYR A 228 26.82 -24.00 2.02
C TYR A 228 28.01 -23.64 2.90
N GLY A 229 27.96 -22.47 3.52
CA GLY A 229 29.04 -21.94 4.36
C GLY A 229 29.10 -20.41 4.33
N ALA A 230 29.73 -19.85 5.35
CA ALA A 230 30.03 -18.42 5.42
C ALA A 230 31.23 -18.08 4.51
N GLY A 231 31.00 -17.31 3.45
CA GLY A 231 32.05 -16.90 2.51
C GLY A 231 31.81 -15.53 1.88
N SER A 232 32.84 -14.93 1.30
CA SER A 232 32.74 -13.72 0.47
C SER A 232 32.54 -14.09 -1.00
N CYS A 233 31.75 -13.29 -1.73
CA CYS A 233 31.59 -13.41 -3.17
C CYS A 233 32.84 -12.88 -3.90
N ASP A 234 33.41 -13.63 -4.84
CA ASP A 234 34.63 -13.23 -5.58
C ASP A 234 34.40 -12.05 -6.55
N TYR A 235 33.15 -11.72 -6.87
CA TYR A 235 32.79 -10.67 -7.82
C TYR A 235 32.42 -9.34 -7.17
N CYS A 236 32.00 -9.35 -5.92
CA CYS A 236 31.53 -8.14 -5.24
C CYS A 236 32.01 -8.02 -3.79
N ASP A 237 32.88 -8.93 -3.34
CA ASP A 237 33.42 -9.05 -1.98
C ASP A 237 32.37 -9.08 -0.86
N ARG A 238 31.09 -9.25 -1.21
CA ARG A 238 29.99 -9.25 -0.25
C ARG A 238 29.98 -10.57 0.51
N TYR A 239 30.03 -10.48 1.83
CA TYR A 239 29.89 -11.61 2.73
C TYR A 239 28.47 -12.20 2.66
N CYS A 240 28.40 -13.51 2.38
CA CYS A 240 27.17 -14.28 2.26
C CYS A 240 27.18 -15.37 3.36
N PRO A 241 26.30 -15.27 4.37
CA PRO A 241 26.33 -16.19 5.52
C PRO A 241 25.60 -17.53 5.30
N ILE A 242 24.81 -17.66 4.23
CA ILE A 242 23.92 -18.82 4.02
C ILE A 242 24.51 -19.79 2.99
N TYR A 243 24.73 -19.31 1.76
CA TYR A 243 25.32 -20.08 0.67
C TYR A 243 25.89 -19.17 -0.41
N LEU A 244 26.82 -19.70 -1.18
CA LEU A 244 27.32 -19.15 -2.44
C LEU A 244 27.07 -20.15 -3.57
N LEU A 245 27.05 -19.68 -4.81
CA LEU A 245 27.03 -20.53 -5.99
C LEU A 245 28.47 -20.78 -6.42
N GLY A 246 28.85 -22.05 -6.60
CA GLY A 246 30.20 -22.42 -7.06
C GLY A 246 30.21 -22.93 -8.50
N CYS A 247 31.15 -22.46 -9.33
CA CYS A 247 31.32 -23.01 -10.68
C CYS A 247 32.07 -24.36 -10.63
N PRO A 248 31.55 -25.45 -11.20
CA PRO A 248 32.21 -26.76 -11.16
C PRO A 248 33.48 -26.87 -12.02
N ARG A 249 33.82 -25.82 -12.79
CA ARG A 249 34.96 -25.79 -13.72
C ARG A 249 36.08 -24.85 -13.29
N CYS A 250 35.77 -23.72 -12.64
CA CYS A 250 36.76 -22.71 -12.23
C CYS A 250 36.76 -22.39 -10.74
N ASP A 251 35.98 -23.12 -9.93
CA ASP A 251 35.83 -22.94 -8.48
C ASP A 251 35.41 -21.52 -8.02
N ALA A 252 35.02 -20.64 -8.96
CA ALA A 252 34.57 -19.28 -8.65
C ALA A 252 33.31 -19.31 -7.76
N LEU A 253 33.29 -18.47 -6.73
CA LEU A 253 32.18 -18.31 -5.81
C LEU A 253 31.44 -16.99 -6.06
N ALA A 254 30.18 -17.10 -6.48
CA ALA A 254 29.33 -15.95 -6.75
C ALA A 254 28.09 -15.95 -5.85
N CYS A 255 27.68 -14.77 -5.38
CA CYS A 255 26.35 -14.59 -4.83
C CYS A 255 25.29 -14.70 -5.95
N VAL A 256 24.04 -15.04 -5.61
CA VAL A 256 22.96 -15.22 -6.58
C VAL A 256 22.83 -14.03 -7.56
N PRO A 257 22.88 -12.76 -7.12
CA PRO A 257 22.84 -11.61 -8.03
C PRO A 257 24.02 -11.56 -9.00
N CYS A 258 25.26 -11.77 -8.51
CA CYS A 258 26.46 -11.75 -9.35
C CYS A 258 26.45 -12.89 -10.36
N LYS A 259 25.97 -14.08 -9.97
CA LYS A 259 25.79 -15.19 -10.91
C LYS A 259 24.84 -14.82 -12.05
N ILE A 260 23.69 -14.21 -11.75
CA ILE A 260 22.72 -13.81 -12.79
C ILE A 260 23.33 -12.79 -13.76
N GLN A 261 24.14 -11.85 -13.25
CA GLN A 261 24.83 -10.86 -14.08
C GLN A 261 25.91 -11.48 -14.97
N VAL A 262 26.62 -12.48 -14.46
CA VAL A 262 27.69 -13.18 -15.20
C VAL A 262 27.13 -14.13 -16.27
N THR A 263 25.95 -14.73 -16.04
CA THR A 263 25.32 -15.68 -16.98
C THR A 263 24.21 -15.05 -17.83
N GLY A 264 24.35 -13.77 -18.19
CA GLY A 264 23.25 -12.93 -18.69
C GLY A 264 22.38 -13.55 -19.79
N SER A 265 21.13 -13.87 -19.40
CA SER A 265 19.93 -14.23 -20.20
C SER A 265 19.98 -15.48 -21.08
#